data_AF-A0A1Q6M390-F1
#
_entry.id   AF-A0A1Q6M390-F1
#
_cell.length_a   1.000
_cell.length_b   1.000
_cell.length_c   1.000
_cell.angle_alpha   90.00
_cell.angle_beta   90.00
_cell.angle_gamma   90.00
#
_symmetry.space_group_name_H-M   'P 1'
#
loop_
_entity.id
_entity.type
_entity.pdbx_description
1 polymer ?
#
loop_
_entity_poly.entity_id
_entity_poly.type
_entity_poly.pdbx_seq_one_letter_code
_entity_poly.pdbx_strand_id
1 'polypeptide(L)'
;MNRIIISGCIKNIDYRLVDKGKVYAILFIELQNEKSEANIQVIAKNGMADLIYRKFEIESNILIEGYIQKTRKNLIVVIRNAEELENGKMDKK
;
A
#
# COMPACT_ATOMS: atom_id res chain seq x y z
N MET A 1 18.79 3.57 7.85
CA MET A 1 17.52 4.28 7.62
C MET A 1 16.62 3.35 6.80
N ASN A 2 15.48 2.90 7.34
CA ASN A 2 14.57 1.97 6.64
C ASN A 2 13.29 2.71 6.25
N ARG A 3 13.36 3.39 5.10
CA ARG A 3 12.28 4.19 4.51
C ARG A 3 12.23 3.87 3.03
N ILE A 4 11.03 3.66 2.52
CA ILE A 4 10.78 3.46 1.09
C ILE A 4 9.64 4.37 0.64
N ILE A 5 9.74 4.80 -0.62
CA ILE A 5 8.73 5.60 -1.29
C ILE A 5 8.36 4.83 -2.56
N ILE A 6 7.07 4.54 -2.72
CA ILE A 6 6.54 3.78 -3.86
C ILE A 6 5.32 4.52 -4.38
N SER A 7 5.27 4.78 -5.67
CA SER A 7 4.04 5.21 -6.34
C SER A 7 3.52 4.12 -7.27
N GLY A 8 2.21 4.11 -7.47
CA GLY A 8 1.57 3.21 -8.42
C GLY A 8 0.06 3.40 -8.47
N CYS A 9 -0.55 2.74 -9.44
CA CYS A 9 -1.99 2.64 -9.57
C CYS A 9 -2.49 1.44 -8.76
N ILE A 10 -3.50 1.63 -7.93
CA ILE A 10 -4.11 0.55 -7.14
C ILE A 10 -4.83 -0.41 -8.08
N LYS A 11 -4.45 -1.69 -8.05
CA LYS A 11 -5.12 -2.76 -8.82
C LYS A 11 -6.00 -3.66 -8.00
N ASN A 12 -5.69 -3.79 -6.71
CA ASN A 12 -6.48 -4.58 -5.80
C ASN A 12 -6.37 -4.02 -4.38
N ILE A 13 -7.47 -4.10 -3.63
CA ILE A 13 -7.56 -3.77 -2.21
C ILE A 13 -8.27 -4.95 -1.53
N ASP A 14 -7.58 -5.61 -0.59
CA ASP A 14 -8.12 -6.71 0.19
C ASP A 14 -7.99 -6.39 1.69
N TYR A 15 -9.12 -6.05 2.31
CA TYR A 15 -9.21 -5.73 3.73
C TYR A 15 -9.65 -6.96 4.53
N ARG A 16 -8.88 -7.29 5.58
CA ARG A 16 -9.14 -8.45 6.44
C ARG A 16 -9.06 -8.08 7.91
N LEU A 17 -10.00 -8.62 8.68
CA LEU A 17 -9.93 -8.65 10.14
C LEU A 17 -9.33 -9.98 10.58
N VAL A 18 -8.31 -9.92 11.43
CA VAL A 18 -7.62 -11.10 11.97
C VAL A 18 -7.74 -11.08 13.49
N ASP A 19 -8.28 -12.16 14.05
CA ASP A 19 -8.32 -12.35 15.50
C ASP A 19 -7.13 -13.17 15.98
N LYS A 20 -6.32 -12.59 16.87
CA LYS A 20 -5.23 -13.26 17.59
C LYS A 20 -5.28 -12.93 19.09
N GLY A 21 -6.48 -12.94 19.68
CA GLY A 21 -6.73 -12.50 21.06
C GLY A 21 -6.92 -10.98 21.19
N LYS A 22 -6.75 -10.25 20.08
CA LYS A 22 -7.24 -8.90 19.81
C LYS A 22 -7.59 -8.85 18.32
N VAL A 23 -8.61 -8.09 17.95
CA VAL A 23 -8.99 -7.88 16.55
C VAL A 23 -7.99 -6.92 15.91
N TYR A 24 -7.36 -7.34 14.81
CA TYR A 24 -6.43 -6.55 14.02
C TYR A 24 -6.96 -6.38 12.60
N ALA A 25 -6.95 -5.14 12.10
CA ALA A 25 -7.20 -4.86 10.69
C ALA A 25 -5.91 -4.96 9.88
N ILE A 26 -5.95 -5.64 8.74
CA ILE A 26 -4.85 -5.71 7.78
C ILE A 26 -5.42 -5.44 6.40
N LEU A 27 -4.81 -4.49 5.68
CA LEU A 27 -5.12 -4.20 4.29
C LEU A 27 -3.96 -4.67 3.43
N PHE A 28 -4.26 -5.41 2.37
CA PHE A 28 -3.32 -5.74 1.31
C PHE A 28 -3.66 -4.91 0.07
N ILE A 29 -2.65 -4.30 -0.53
CA ILE A 29 -2.81 -3.49 -1.74
C ILE A 29 -1.84 -4.02 -2.79
N GLU A 30 -2.34 -4.23 -3.99
CA GLU A 30 -1.51 -4.48 -5.17
C GLU A 30 -1.37 -3.19 -5.97
N LEU A 31 -0.14 -2.75 -6.16
CA LEU A 31 0.19 -1.57 -6.94
C LEU A 31 0.82 -1.96 -8.27
N GLN A 32 0.26 -1.45 -9.36
CA GLN A 32 0.93 -1.44 -10.64
C GLN A 32 1.81 -0.20 -10.76
N ASN A 33 3.09 -0.40 -11.04
CA ASN A 33 4.03 0.68 -11.35
C ASN A 33 4.34 0.65 -12.85
N GLU A 34 4.30 1.79 -13.53
CA GLU A 34 4.59 1.88 -14.97
C GLU A 34 5.97 1.32 -15.36
N LYS A 35 6.93 1.34 -14.44
CA LYS A 35 8.31 0.87 -14.66
C LYS A 35 8.55 -0.59 -14.27
N SER A 36 7.52 -1.30 -13.81
CA SER A 36 7.62 -2.69 -13.36
C SER A 36 6.54 -3.55 -14.01
N GLU A 37 6.94 -4.66 -14.61
CA GLU A 37 5.99 -5.65 -15.13
C GLU A 37 5.22 -6.37 -14.01
N ALA A 38 5.84 -6.51 -12.83
CA ALA A 38 5.23 -7.13 -11.67
C ALA A 38 4.53 -6.11 -10.77
N ASN A 39 3.33 -6.47 -10.29
CA ASN A 39 2.63 -5.73 -9.25
C ASN A 39 3.41 -5.81 -7.92
N ILE A 40 3.45 -4.69 -7.20
CA ILE A 40 4.06 -4.59 -5.89
C ILE A 40 2.97 -4.76 -4.84
N GLN A 41 3.12 -5.78 -3.98
CA GLN A 41 2.24 -5.96 -2.84
C GLN A 41 2.75 -5.18 -1.62
N VAL A 42 1.86 -4.38 -1.02
CA VAL A 42 2.13 -3.60 0.19
C VAL A 42 1.03 -3.85 1.22
N ILE A 43 1.30 -3.60 2.51
CA ILE A 43 0.30 -3.77 3.58
C ILE A 43 0.14 -2.56 4.48
N ALA A 44 -1.07 -2.32 4.95
CA ALA A 44 -1.36 -1.45 6.08
C ALA A 44 -1.95 -2.25 7.25
N LYS A 45 -1.84 -1.70 8.46
CA LYS A 45 -2.31 -2.34 9.70
C LYS A 45 -3.16 -1.35 10.49
N ASN A 46 -4.18 -1.86 11.18
CA ASN A 46 -5.04 -1.12 12.11
C ASN A 46 -5.61 0.16 11.49
N GLY A 47 -5.56 1.31 12.19
CA GLY A 47 -6.13 2.57 11.71
C GLY A 47 -5.61 3.01 10.33
N MET A 48 -4.40 2.62 9.92
CA MET A 48 -3.92 2.90 8.55
C MET A 48 -4.63 2.03 7.52
N ALA A 49 -4.93 0.76 7.84
CA ALA A 49 -5.74 -0.11 7.00
C ALA A 49 -7.16 0.48 6.83
N ASP A 50 -7.76 0.93 7.94
CA ASP A 50 -9.10 1.54 7.93
C ASP A 50 -9.13 2.84 7.13
N LEU A 51 -8.12 3.70 7.32
CA LEU A 51 -8.00 4.97 6.63
C LEU A 51 -7.89 4.76 5.11
N ILE A 52 -7.00 3.86 4.68
CA ILE A 52 -6.78 3.64 3.25
C ILE A 52 -8.01 2.99 2.62
N TYR A 53 -8.59 1.98 3.26
CA TYR A 53 -9.77 1.28 2.75
C TYR A 53 -10.98 2.21 2.54
N ARG A 54 -11.12 3.26 3.36
CA ARG A 54 -12.21 4.24 3.24
C ARG A 54 -11.93 5.37 2.26
N LYS A 55 -10.65 5.68 2.01
CA LYS A 55 -10.23 6.87 1.27
C LYS A 55 -9.91 6.60 -0.19
N PHE A 56 -9.36 5.44 -0.51
CA PHE A 56 -8.83 5.14 -1.84
C PHE A 56 -9.67 4.07 -2.54
N GLU A 57 -9.74 4.16 -3.86
CA GLU A 57 -10.45 3.22 -4.71
C GLU A 57 -9.48 2.46 -5.61
N ILE A 58 -9.97 1.39 -6.23
CA ILE A 58 -9.22 0.74 -7.31
C ILE A 58 -9.08 1.76 -8.44
N GLU A 59 -7.94 1.70 -9.14
CA GLU A 59 -7.52 2.64 -10.19
C GLU A 59 -7.00 4.01 -9.69
N SER A 60 -7.16 4.34 -8.40
CA SER A 60 -6.50 5.53 -7.82
C SER A 60 -4.98 5.44 -7.94
N ASN A 61 -4.34 6.54 -8.31
CA ASN A 61 -2.89 6.69 -8.22
C ASN A 61 -2.51 7.11 -6.80
N ILE A 62 -1.60 6.38 -6.19
CA ILE A 62 -1.22 6.57 -4.79
C ILE A 62 0.30 6.67 -4.64
N LEU A 63 0.73 7.56 -3.74
CA LEU A 63 2.09 7.62 -3.22
C LEU A 63 2.11 7.03 -1.81
N ILE A 64 2.98 6.06 -1.60
CA ILE A 64 3.15 5.34 -0.34
C ILE A 64 4.51 5.65 0.23
N GLU A 65 4.51 6.10 1.49
CA GLU A 65 5.68 6.06 2.34
C GLU A 65 5.56 4.87 3.30
N GLY A 66 6.60 4.05 3.36
CA GLY A 66 6.62 2.88 4.22
C GLY A 66 8.02 2.46 4.65
N TYR A 67 8.09 1.24 5.16
CA TYR A 67 9.33 0.58 5.52
C TYR A 67 9.26 -0.90 5.12
N ILE A 68 10.42 -1.49 4.84
CA ILE A 68 10.50 -2.92 4.54
C ILE A 68 10.56 -3.69 5.85
N GLN A 69 9.70 -4.69 6.00
CA GLN A 69 9.72 -5.62 7.11
C GLN A 69 10.04 -7.02 6.61
N LYS A 70 11.06 -7.67 7.19
CA LYS A 70 11.35 -9.08 6.93
C LYS A 70 10.32 -9.95 7.65
N THR A 71 9.67 -10.83 6.90
CA THR A 71 8.81 -11.89 7.42
C THR A 71 9.58 -13.21 7.42
N ARG A 72 8.95 -14.32 7.85
CA ARG A 72 9.59 -15.64 7.85
C ARG A 72 9.99 -16.12 6.45
N LYS A 73 9.25 -15.71 5.41
CA LYS A 73 9.49 -16.17 4.03
C LYS A 73 9.96 -15.06 3.12
N ASN A 74 9.38 -13.87 3.24
CA ASN A 74 9.52 -12.80 2.25
C ASN A 74 9.80 -11.43 2.92
N LEU A 75 10.14 -10.44 2.10
CA LEU A 75 10.11 -9.03 2.48
C LEU A 75 8.73 -8.45 2.15
N ILE A 76 8.21 -7.60 3.03
CA ILE A 76 6.95 -6.90 2.77
C ILE A 76 7.09 -5.42 3.08
N VAL A 77 6.41 -4.59 2.32
CA VAL A 77 6.31 -3.16 2.57
C VAL A 77 5.17 -2.91 3.54
N VAL A 78 5.45 -2.21 4.65
CA VAL A 78 4.43 -1.75 5.58
C VAL A 78 4.24 -0.24 5.44
N ILE A 79 3.01 0.16 5.16
CA ILE A 79 2.63 1.54 4.93
C ILE A 79 2.65 2.33 6.24
N ARG A 80 3.24 3.52 6.21
CA ARG A 80 3.19 4.54 7.26
C ARG A 80 2.34 5.73 6.88
N ASN A 81 2.38 6.12 5.61
CA ASN A 81 1.59 7.20 5.07
C ASN A 81 1.20 6.88 3.62
N ALA A 82 0.06 7.43 3.20
CA ALA A 82 -0.56 7.21 1.91
C ALA A 82 -1.21 8.51 1.43
N GLU A 83 -0.82 8.96 0.24
CA GLU A 83 -1.29 10.19 -0.38
C GLU A 83 -1.84 9.90 -1.76
N GLU A 84 -2.99 10.50 -2.09
CA GLU A 84 -3.57 10.38 -3.42
C GLU A 84 -2.81 11.31 -4.36
N LEU A 85 -2.43 10.78 -5.52
CA LEU A 85 -1.88 11.56 -6.60
C LEU A 85 -3.06 11.96 -7.48
N GLU A 86 -3.48 13.23 -7.40
CA GLU A 86 -4.44 13.78 -8.35
C GLU A 86 -3.93 13.55 -9.78
N ASN A 87 -4.84 13.40 -10.75
CA ASN A 87 -4.58 13.17 -12.18
C ASN A 87 -3.82 14.32 -12.89
N GLY A 88 -2.81 14.91 -12.26
CA GLY A 88 -1.67 15.46 -12.98
C GLY A 88 -0.95 14.29 -13.63
N LYS A 89 -1.04 14.17 -14.96
CA LYS A 89 -0.13 13.36 -15.77
C LYS A 89 1.24 13.40 -15.10
N MET A 90 1.81 12.24 -14.74
CA MET A 90 3.19 12.18 -14.26
C MET A 90 4.04 12.99 -15.24
N ASP A 91 4.48 14.16 -14.81
CA ASP A 91 5.19 15.08 -15.67
C ASP A 91 6.51 14.39 -16.01
N LYS A 92 6.63 13.94 -17.26
CA LYS A 92 7.85 13.32 -17.77
C LYS A 92 8.90 14.42 -17.90
N LYS A 93 9.55 14.75 -16.79
CA LYS A 93 10.84 15.45 -16.83
C LYS A 93 11.97 14.47 -17.04
#